data_AF-A0A1S9DDD1-F1
#
_entry.id   AF-A0A1S9DDD1-F1
#
_cell.length_a   1.000
_cell.length_b   1.000
_cell.length_c   1.000
_cell.angle_alpha   90.00
_cell.angle_beta   90.00
_cell.angle_gamma   90.00
#
_symmetry.space_group_name_H-M   'P 1'
#
loop_
_entity.id
_entity.type
_entity.pdbx_description
1 polymer ?
#
loop_
_entity_poly.entity_id
_entity_poly.type
_entity_poly.pdbx_seq_one_letter_code
_entity_poly.pdbx_strand_id
1 'polypeptide(L)'
;MVTYRLGKQLISLDLPDTTKKEVDFTDTSFFTTSPHRHLPTPAQVRAMSKDIDTSSQPTPIKFRNLNLIVKFGLYVTIVEALNLWMVKKVFHDKVPVPGLFGWRVDDEGYVFIYMELIEGPTLEECWNRLCNIEKRAISDQLSRIAETLRQLEQDPSDQFIGSINRECHLDYVFLNQLITGPFPSIKEFNDWFTYPSHGLLPDNGEIKFTHAELEQRNIIVSSFTPVQIVIVN
;
A
#
# COMPACT_ATOMS: atom_id res chain seq x y z
N MET A 1 -15.47 10.56 5.32
CA MET A 1 -15.82 10.27 3.92
C MET A 1 -14.86 11.01 2.99
N VAL A 2 -14.23 10.31 2.05
CA VAL A 2 -13.41 10.90 0.98
C VAL A 2 -14.04 10.53 -0.36
N THR A 3 -14.05 11.48 -1.30
CA THR A 3 -14.68 11.31 -2.60
C THR A 3 -13.64 11.32 -3.71
N TYR A 4 -13.72 10.31 -4.57
CA TYR A 4 -12.91 10.17 -5.77
C TYR A 4 -13.79 10.03 -7.00
N ARG A 5 -13.19 10.23 -8.17
CA ARG A 5 -13.79 9.93 -9.46
C ARG A 5 -12.90 8.95 -10.21
N LEU A 6 -13.49 7.88 -10.73
CA LEU A 6 -12.82 6.96 -11.64
C LEU A 6 -13.55 7.01 -12.99
N GLY A 7 -13.00 7.79 -13.92
CA GLY A 7 -13.67 8.12 -15.18
C GLY A 7 -14.97 8.90 -14.95
N LYS A 8 -16.13 8.29 -15.20
CA LYS A 8 -17.45 8.92 -14.96
C LYS A 8 -18.10 8.52 -13.63
N GLN A 9 -17.50 7.57 -12.91
CA GLN A 9 -18.05 7.03 -11.69
C GLN A 9 -17.57 7.84 -10.49
N LEU A 10 -18.51 8.30 -9.66
CA LEU A 10 -18.22 8.87 -8.35
C LEU A 10 -18.05 7.72 -7.34
N ILE A 11 -17.00 7.78 -6.53
CA ILE A 11 -16.69 6.80 -5.50
C ILE A 11 -16.57 7.56 -4.18
N SER A 12 -17.44 7.25 -3.22
CA SER A 12 -17.37 7.78 -1.86
C SER A 12 -16.92 6.67 -0.93
N LEU A 13 -15.86 6.92 -0.16
CA LEU A 13 -15.28 5.98 0.78
C LEU A 13 -15.37 6.52 2.20
N ASP A 14 -15.94 5.73 3.09
CA ASP A 14 -15.78 5.95 4.52
C ASP A 14 -14.49 5.26 4.96
N LEU A 15 -13.46 6.08 5.15
CA LEU A 15 -12.16 5.58 5.59
C LEU A 15 -12.31 4.88 6.95
N PRO A 16 -11.69 3.71 7.11
CA PRO A 16 -11.55 3.08 8.41
C PRO A 16 -10.96 4.03 9.46
N ASP A 17 -11.46 3.96 10.69
CA ASP A 17 -11.03 4.82 11.80
C ASP A 17 -9.61 4.43 12.26
N THR A 18 -8.63 5.27 11.91
CA THR A 18 -7.20 5.07 12.21
C THR A 18 -6.85 5.29 13.67
N THR A 19 -7.74 5.84 14.49
CA THR A 19 -7.51 6.03 15.92
C THR A 19 -7.66 4.71 16.70
N LYS A 20 -8.29 3.71 16.09
CA LYS A 20 -8.47 2.38 16.69
C LYS A 20 -7.18 1.58 16.63
N LYS A 21 -6.73 1.13 17.80
CA LYS A 21 -5.60 0.21 17.93
C LYS A 21 -5.89 -1.18 17.36
N GLU A 22 -7.16 -1.57 17.21
CA GLU A 22 -7.57 -2.89 16.76
C GLU A 22 -8.76 -2.80 15.81
N VAL A 23 -8.59 -3.33 14.60
CA VAL A 23 -9.64 -3.41 13.58
C VAL A 23 -9.56 -4.74 12.85
N ASP A 24 -10.73 -5.36 12.67
CA ASP A 24 -10.95 -6.56 11.87
C ASP A 24 -11.90 -6.25 10.71
N PHE A 25 -11.48 -6.58 9.49
CA PHE A 25 -12.30 -6.51 8.29
C PHE A 25 -13.09 -7.82 8.15
N THR A 26 -14.13 -7.95 8.98
CA THR A 26 -14.94 -9.17 9.13
C THR A 26 -15.69 -9.58 7.85
N ASP A 27 -15.84 -8.69 6.87
CA ASP A 27 -16.41 -8.95 5.54
C ASP A 27 -15.45 -9.69 4.59
N THR A 28 -14.19 -9.90 4.99
CA THR A 28 -13.17 -10.54 4.14
C THR A 28 -13.30 -12.06 4.10
N SER A 29 -12.72 -12.67 3.05
CA SER A 29 -12.65 -14.13 2.90
C SER A 29 -11.99 -14.82 4.09
N PHE A 30 -11.06 -14.13 4.79
CA PHE A 30 -10.38 -14.66 5.96
C PHE A 30 -11.36 -15.09 7.06
N PHE A 31 -12.30 -14.21 7.44
CA PHE A 31 -13.27 -14.45 8.52
C PHE A 31 -14.50 -15.21 8.03
N THR A 32 -14.98 -14.92 6.82
CA THR A 32 -16.20 -15.53 6.28
C THR A 32 -16.03 -17.02 5.94
N THR A 33 -14.82 -17.46 5.57
CA THR A 33 -14.56 -18.89 5.26
C THR A 33 -14.52 -19.76 6.52
N SER A 34 -14.34 -19.19 7.72
CA SER A 34 -14.21 -19.94 8.97
C SER A 34 -14.60 -19.07 10.17
N PRO A 35 -15.80 -19.25 10.76
CA PRO A 35 -16.34 -18.38 11.81
C PRO A 35 -15.51 -18.28 13.09
N HIS A 36 -14.64 -19.26 13.34
CA HIS A 36 -13.76 -19.33 14.52
C HIS A 36 -12.32 -18.88 14.22
N ARG A 37 -12.07 -18.33 13.02
CA ARG A 37 -10.74 -17.86 12.66
C ARG A 37 -10.50 -16.49 13.28
N HIS A 38 -9.36 -16.36 13.94
CA HIS A 38 -8.91 -15.12 14.55
C HIS A 38 -7.53 -14.77 14.01
N LEU A 39 -7.22 -13.48 13.97
CA LEU A 39 -5.87 -13.02 13.66
C LEU A 39 -4.92 -13.38 14.81
N PRO A 40 -3.68 -13.81 14.52
CA PRO A 40 -2.66 -14.00 15.54
C PRO A 40 -2.46 -12.73 16.37
N THR A 41 -2.32 -12.86 17.68
CA THR A 41 -2.05 -11.71 18.56
C THR A 41 -0.66 -11.12 18.28
N PRO A 42 -0.42 -9.83 18.57
CA PRO A 42 0.91 -9.22 18.50
C PRO A 42 1.98 -10.06 19.22
N ALA A 43 1.70 -10.57 20.42
CA ALA A 43 2.61 -11.42 21.17
C ALA A 43 2.99 -12.71 20.42
N GLN A 44 2.03 -13.35 19.73
CA GLN A 44 2.30 -14.53 18.90
C GLN A 44 3.18 -14.19 17.69
N VAL A 45 2.95 -13.04 17.04
CA VAL A 45 3.76 -12.57 15.91
C VAL A 45 5.19 -12.26 16.37
N ARG A 46 5.34 -11.52 17.47
CA ARG A 46 6.64 -11.16 18.06
C ARG A 46 7.45 -12.39 18.43
N ALA A 47 6.84 -13.39 19.06
CA ALA A 47 7.50 -14.64 19.46
C ALA A 47 8.07 -15.44 18.27
N MET A 48 7.56 -15.21 17.05
CA MET A 48 8.05 -15.87 15.84
C MET A 48 9.15 -15.07 15.12
N SER A 49 9.30 -13.78 15.43
CA SER A 49 10.33 -12.94 14.83
C SER A 49 11.69 -13.21 15.45
N LYS A 50 12.72 -13.29 14.59
CA LYS A 50 14.11 -13.47 15.00
C LYS A 50 14.88 -12.16 15.04
N ASP A 51 14.32 -11.12 14.45
CA ASP A 51 14.99 -9.86 14.12
C ASP A 51 14.26 -8.63 14.68
N ILE A 52 13.16 -8.82 15.43
CA ILE A 52 12.36 -7.74 16.02
C ILE A 52 13.18 -6.75 16.86
N ASP A 53 14.14 -7.25 17.64
CA ASP A 53 14.97 -6.42 18.51
C ASP A 53 16.17 -5.81 17.79
N THR A 54 16.42 -6.20 16.54
CA THR A 54 17.64 -5.85 15.79
C THR A 54 17.38 -5.09 14.49
N SER A 55 16.15 -5.10 13.99
CA SER A 55 15.75 -4.45 12.75
C SER A 55 14.61 -3.48 13.00
N SER A 56 14.73 -2.28 12.45
CA SER A 56 13.65 -1.29 12.41
C SER A 56 12.46 -1.74 11.54
N GLN A 57 12.72 -2.64 10.58
CA GLN A 57 11.72 -3.30 9.74
C GLN A 57 11.96 -4.81 9.80
N PRO A 58 11.39 -5.50 10.80
CA PRO A 58 11.52 -6.94 10.94
C PRO A 58 10.96 -7.70 9.73
N THR A 59 11.47 -8.91 9.51
CA THR A 59 10.99 -9.79 8.44
C THR A 59 9.52 -10.16 8.68
N PRO A 60 8.61 -9.96 7.70
CA PRO A 60 7.21 -10.32 7.86
C PRO A 60 6.98 -11.81 8.19
N ILE A 61 6.04 -12.09 9.09
CA ILE A 61 5.75 -13.46 9.54
C ILE A 61 4.66 -14.10 8.68
N LYS A 62 4.93 -15.28 8.12
CA LYS A 62 3.99 -16.04 7.27
C LYS A 62 3.29 -17.13 8.08
N PHE A 63 1.96 -17.05 8.17
CA PHE A 63 1.07 -18.07 8.71
C PHE A 63 0.40 -18.82 7.55
N ARG A 64 1.13 -19.75 6.92
CA ARG A 64 0.68 -20.46 5.70
C ARG A 64 -0.63 -21.23 5.89
N ASN A 65 -0.83 -21.83 7.06
CA ASN A 65 -2.06 -22.54 7.41
C ASN A 65 -3.29 -21.62 7.46
N LEU A 66 -3.09 -20.30 7.55
CA LEU A 66 -4.15 -19.30 7.57
C LEU A 66 -4.21 -18.48 6.27
N ASN A 67 -3.35 -18.76 5.29
CA ASN A 67 -3.12 -17.91 4.12
C ASN A 67 -2.89 -16.42 4.49
N LEU A 68 -2.09 -16.20 5.52
CA LEU A 68 -1.89 -14.90 6.15
C LEU A 68 -0.40 -14.56 6.21
N ILE A 69 -0.08 -13.29 5.95
CA ILE A 69 1.22 -12.69 6.25
C ILE A 69 1.01 -11.47 7.13
N VAL A 70 1.93 -11.26 8.09
CA VAL A 70 1.90 -10.12 9.00
C VAL A 70 3.15 -9.27 8.78
N LYS A 71 2.95 -8.05 8.25
CA LYS A 71 3.97 -7.01 8.21
C LYS A 71 3.89 -6.22 9.52
N PHE A 72 5.00 -5.99 10.18
CA PHE A 72 5.00 -5.31 11.47
C PHE A 72 6.32 -4.60 11.74
N GLY A 73 6.30 -3.60 12.62
CA GLY A 73 7.48 -2.84 13.00
C GLY A 73 7.13 -1.48 13.60
N LEU A 74 8.16 -0.76 14.08
CA LEU A 74 8.02 0.61 14.59
C LEU A 74 7.81 1.65 13.48
N TYR A 75 8.24 1.33 12.25
CA TYR A 75 8.10 2.22 11.08
C TYR A 75 6.96 1.80 10.16
N VAL A 76 6.26 0.71 10.48
CA VAL A 76 5.04 0.32 9.77
C VAL A 76 3.92 1.22 10.25
N THR A 77 3.11 1.74 9.33
CA THR A 77 2.03 2.69 9.67
C THR A 77 0.65 2.14 9.36
N ILE A 78 -0.38 2.59 10.11
CA ILE A 78 -1.78 2.27 9.78
C ILE A 78 -2.15 2.80 8.37
N VAL A 79 -1.48 3.88 7.92
CA VAL A 79 -1.64 4.45 6.58
C VAL A 79 -1.33 3.44 5.48
N GLU A 80 -0.33 2.56 5.66
CA GLU A 80 -0.07 1.48 4.70
C GLU A 80 -1.26 0.53 4.57
N ALA A 81 -1.86 0.14 5.70
CA ALA A 81 -3.06 -0.70 5.71
C ALA A 81 -4.23 0.03 5.03
N LEU A 82 -4.41 1.33 5.30
CA LEU A 82 -5.44 2.13 4.64
C LEU A 82 -5.25 2.22 3.12
N ASN A 83 -4.02 2.42 2.66
CA ASN A 83 -3.70 2.47 1.24
C ASN A 83 -4.04 1.14 0.56
N LEU A 84 -3.65 0.02 1.17
CA LEU A 84 -3.98 -1.32 0.69
C LEU A 84 -5.50 -1.54 0.62
N TRP A 85 -6.22 -1.17 1.68
CA TRP A 85 -7.67 -1.26 1.76
C TRP A 85 -8.35 -0.44 0.65
N MET A 86 -7.93 0.81 0.48
CA MET A 86 -8.51 1.71 -0.52
C MET A 86 -8.27 1.16 -1.93
N VAL A 87 -7.05 0.76 -2.25
CA VAL A 87 -6.71 0.20 -3.58
C VAL A 87 -7.60 -1.01 -3.88
N LYS A 88 -7.76 -1.93 -2.92
CA LYS A 88 -8.61 -3.11 -3.10
C LYS A 88 -10.08 -2.75 -3.28
N LYS A 89 -10.61 -1.79 -2.51
CA LYS A 89 -12.02 -1.37 -2.60
C LYS A 89 -12.33 -0.58 -3.88
N VAL A 90 -11.40 0.24 -4.37
CA VAL A 90 -11.59 1.12 -5.54
C VAL A 90 -11.35 0.38 -6.85
N PHE A 91 -10.26 -0.38 -6.94
CA PHE A 91 -9.81 -0.96 -8.21
C PHE A 91 -10.15 -2.44 -8.36
N HIS A 92 -10.55 -3.12 -7.28
CA HIS A 92 -10.85 -4.55 -7.28
C HIS A 92 -9.74 -5.36 -7.94
N ASP A 93 -10.04 -6.13 -8.98
CA ASP A 93 -9.08 -6.99 -9.68
C ASP A 93 -8.25 -6.25 -10.75
N LYS A 94 -8.54 -4.97 -11.01
CA LYS A 94 -7.77 -4.18 -11.99
C LYS A 94 -6.38 -3.80 -11.49
N VAL A 95 -6.24 -3.67 -10.17
CA VAL A 95 -4.95 -3.47 -9.50
C VAL A 95 -4.79 -4.60 -8.47
N PRO A 96 -4.06 -5.67 -8.82
CA PRO A 96 -3.94 -6.84 -7.96
C PRO A 96 -3.08 -6.50 -6.74
N VAL A 97 -3.71 -6.51 -5.57
CA VAL A 97 -3.08 -6.34 -4.25
C VAL A 97 -3.64 -7.35 -3.25
N PRO A 98 -2.90 -7.69 -2.18
CA PRO A 98 -3.38 -8.55 -1.10
C PRO A 98 -4.69 -8.04 -0.48
N GLY A 99 -5.56 -8.96 -0.07
CA GLY A 99 -6.66 -8.61 0.83
C GLY A 99 -6.15 -8.17 2.21
N LEU A 100 -6.63 -7.03 2.72
CA LEU A 100 -6.38 -6.62 4.11
C LEU A 100 -7.38 -7.30 5.05
N PHE A 101 -6.91 -7.94 6.11
CA PHE A 101 -7.75 -8.60 7.11
C PHE A 101 -7.89 -7.79 8.40
N GLY A 102 -6.90 -6.98 8.75
CA GLY A 102 -6.96 -6.12 9.92
C GLY A 102 -5.63 -5.48 10.28
N TRP A 103 -5.64 -4.71 11.36
CA TRP A 103 -4.41 -4.24 12.00
C TRP A 103 -4.49 -4.29 13.51
N ARG A 104 -3.32 -4.28 14.15
CA ARG A 104 -3.16 -4.11 15.60
C ARG A 104 -2.06 -3.08 15.89
N VAL A 105 -2.18 -2.37 17.00
CA VAL A 105 -1.12 -1.53 17.58
C VAL A 105 -0.93 -1.97 19.01
N ASP A 106 0.28 -2.41 19.35
CA ASP A 106 0.59 -2.80 20.73
C ASP A 106 1.01 -1.60 21.60
N ASP A 107 1.25 -1.88 22.88
CA ASP A 107 1.58 -0.83 23.87
C ASP A 107 3.01 -0.28 23.72
N GLU A 108 3.86 -0.95 22.95
CA GLU A 108 5.19 -0.46 22.57
C GLU A 108 5.14 0.39 21.28
N GLY A 109 3.96 0.55 20.67
CA GLY A 109 3.76 1.33 19.47
C GLY A 109 4.07 0.61 18.17
N TYR A 110 4.31 -0.71 18.19
CA TYR A 110 4.44 -1.49 16.97
C TYR A 110 3.09 -1.61 16.28
N VAL A 111 3.09 -1.37 14.97
CA VAL A 111 1.93 -1.64 14.11
C VAL A 111 2.09 -3.01 13.48
N PHE A 112 0.99 -3.76 13.42
CA PHE A 112 0.89 -5.08 12.79
C PHE A 112 -0.21 -5.03 11.74
N ILE A 113 0.14 -5.27 10.49
CA ILE A 113 -0.78 -5.31 9.35
C ILE A 113 -0.98 -6.77 8.94
N TYR A 114 -2.22 -7.23 9.00
CA TYR A 114 -2.61 -8.60 8.69
C TYR A 114 -3.23 -8.63 7.30
N MET A 115 -2.59 -9.33 6.37
CA MET A 115 -3.00 -9.35 4.97
C MET A 115 -2.83 -10.73 4.34
N GLU A 116 -3.48 -10.90 3.19
CA GLU A 116 -3.43 -12.13 2.40
C GLU A 116 -1.99 -12.51 2.05
N LEU A 117 -1.65 -13.76 2.31
CA LEU A 117 -0.38 -14.32 1.84
C LEU A 117 -0.50 -14.62 0.34
N ILE A 118 0.30 -13.91 -0.47
CA ILE A 118 0.44 -14.22 -1.88
C ILE A 118 1.60 -15.20 -2.06
N GLU A 119 1.30 -16.35 -2.65
CA GLU A 119 2.31 -17.36 -2.97
C GLU A 119 3.02 -17.03 -4.29
N GLY A 120 4.33 -17.20 -4.31
CA GLY A 120 5.17 -16.92 -5.47
C GLY A 120 6.49 -16.25 -5.07
N PRO A 121 7.50 -16.26 -5.97
CA PRO A 121 8.71 -15.49 -5.79
C PRO A 121 8.44 -14.00 -6.04
N THR A 122 9.28 -13.14 -5.47
CA THR A 122 9.31 -11.75 -5.91
C THR A 122 9.81 -11.66 -7.35
N LEU A 123 9.49 -10.56 -8.03
CA LEU A 123 9.98 -10.31 -9.38
C LEU A 123 11.52 -10.23 -9.39
N GLU A 124 12.11 -9.67 -8.33
CA GLU A 124 13.56 -9.60 -8.13
C GLU A 124 14.20 -10.99 -8.08
N GLU A 125 13.62 -11.90 -7.28
CA GLU A 125 14.14 -13.28 -7.11
C GLU A 125 14.10 -14.08 -8.43
N CYS A 126 13.10 -13.83 -9.27
CA CYS A 126 12.87 -14.63 -10.48
C CYS A 126 13.29 -13.93 -11.78
N TRP A 127 13.72 -12.67 -11.76
CA TRP A 127 13.93 -11.84 -12.95
C TRP A 127 14.82 -12.48 -14.01
N ASN A 128 15.92 -13.11 -13.58
CA ASN A 128 16.90 -13.73 -14.47
C ASN A 128 16.40 -15.05 -15.11
N ARG A 129 15.33 -15.63 -14.57
CA ARG A 129 14.72 -16.88 -15.07
C ARG A 129 13.57 -16.64 -16.05
N LEU A 130 12.99 -15.43 -16.04
CA LEU A 130 11.91 -15.05 -16.93
C LEU A 130 12.39 -14.90 -18.38
N CYS A 131 11.64 -15.47 -19.31
CA CYS A 131 11.87 -15.28 -20.74
C CYS A 131 11.34 -13.92 -21.22
N ASN A 132 11.70 -13.52 -22.44
CA ASN A 132 11.30 -12.23 -23.00
C ASN A 132 9.78 -12.07 -23.13
N ILE A 133 9.05 -13.16 -23.36
CA ILE A 133 7.58 -13.15 -23.46
C ILE A 133 6.97 -12.82 -22.09
N GLU A 134 7.45 -13.46 -21.02
CA GLU A 134 6.98 -13.20 -19.65
C GLU A 134 7.34 -11.79 -19.20
N LYS A 135 8.58 -11.33 -19.44
CA LYS A 135 9.01 -9.96 -19.11
C LYS A 135 8.15 -8.92 -19.81
N ARG A 136 7.82 -9.13 -21.09
CA ARG A 136 6.90 -8.25 -21.83
C ARG A 136 5.51 -8.27 -21.22
N ALA A 137 4.96 -9.45 -20.95
CA ALA A 137 3.63 -9.57 -20.34
C ALA A 137 3.55 -8.94 -18.93
N ILE A 138 4.62 -9.00 -18.13
CA ILE A 138 4.74 -8.29 -16.85
C ILE A 138 4.79 -6.78 -17.08
N SER A 139 5.61 -6.30 -18.02
CA SER A 139 5.68 -4.88 -18.39
C SER A 139 4.31 -4.34 -18.83
N ASP A 140 3.56 -5.11 -19.61
CA ASP A 140 2.21 -4.75 -20.06
C ASP A 140 1.21 -4.72 -18.89
N GLN A 141 1.35 -5.62 -17.91
CA GLN A 141 0.58 -5.56 -16.66
C GLN A 141 0.90 -4.30 -15.85
N LEU A 142 2.19 -4.00 -15.66
CA LEU A 142 2.62 -2.81 -14.91
C LEU A 142 2.16 -1.50 -15.57
N SER A 143 2.22 -1.40 -16.91
CA SER A 143 1.70 -0.23 -17.64
C SER A 143 0.20 -0.03 -17.38
N ARG A 144 -0.59 -1.11 -17.50
CA ARG A 144 -2.03 -1.07 -17.24
C ARG A 144 -2.36 -0.72 -15.80
N ILE A 145 -1.59 -1.23 -14.84
CA ILE A 145 -1.74 -0.88 -13.42
C ILE A 145 -1.47 0.61 -13.21
N ALA A 146 -0.34 1.12 -13.73
CA ALA A 146 0.02 2.53 -13.59
C ALA A 146 -1.01 3.46 -14.26
N GLU A 147 -1.51 3.11 -15.45
CA GLU A 147 -2.58 3.83 -16.13
C GLU A 147 -3.87 3.81 -15.33
N THR A 148 -4.24 2.65 -14.77
CA THR A 148 -5.47 2.49 -13.96
C THR A 148 -5.40 3.34 -12.69
N LEU A 149 -4.28 3.32 -11.98
CA LEU A 149 -4.07 4.14 -10.78
C LEU A 149 -4.22 5.64 -11.10
N ARG A 150 -3.65 6.08 -12.23
CA ARG A 150 -3.71 7.48 -12.69
C ARG A 150 -5.10 7.92 -13.18
N GLN A 151 -6.04 7.02 -13.38
CA GLN A 151 -7.43 7.38 -13.70
C GLN A 151 -8.23 7.81 -12.47
N LEU A 152 -7.71 7.56 -11.25
CA LEU A 152 -8.35 8.02 -10.03
C LEU A 152 -8.08 9.51 -9.83
N GLU A 153 -9.15 10.30 -9.92
CA GLU A 153 -9.15 11.74 -9.71
C GLU A 153 -9.72 12.07 -8.33
N GLN A 154 -9.13 13.06 -7.66
CA GLN A 154 -9.73 13.66 -6.48
C GLN A 154 -10.89 14.59 -6.89
N ASP A 155 -11.76 14.91 -5.93
CA ASP A 155 -12.77 15.95 -6.13
C ASP A 155 -12.07 17.28 -6.53
N PRO A 156 -12.45 17.93 -7.65
CA PRO A 156 -11.86 19.21 -8.06
C PRO A 156 -11.97 20.32 -7.01
N SER A 157 -12.96 20.23 -6.10
CA SER A 157 -13.14 21.19 -5.01
C SER A 157 -12.32 20.87 -3.74
N ASP A 158 -11.64 19.72 -3.70
CA ASP A 158 -10.97 19.21 -2.51
C ASP A 158 -9.65 18.49 -2.85
N GLN A 159 -8.86 19.11 -3.74
CA GLN A 159 -7.58 18.59 -4.21
C GLN A 159 -6.44 18.81 -3.20
N PHE A 160 -5.54 17.83 -3.11
CA PHE A 160 -4.32 17.91 -2.31
C PHE A 160 -3.25 16.92 -2.79
N ILE A 161 -1.99 17.19 -2.46
CA ILE A 161 -0.85 16.29 -2.61
C ILE A 161 -0.48 15.84 -1.19
N GLY A 162 -0.69 14.56 -0.87
CA GLY A 162 -0.55 14.06 0.50
C GLY A 162 -0.90 12.58 0.64
N SER A 163 -0.73 12.07 1.87
CA SER A 163 -1.24 10.76 2.26
C SER A 163 -2.77 10.72 2.24
N ILE A 164 -3.37 9.53 2.09
CA ILE A 164 -4.83 9.33 2.00
C ILE A 164 -5.61 9.91 3.20
N ASN A 165 -4.99 9.96 4.37
CA ASN A 165 -5.55 10.55 5.59
C ASN A 165 -5.32 12.06 5.72
N ARG A 166 -4.81 12.72 4.66
CA ARG A 166 -4.45 14.15 4.63
C ARG A 166 -3.38 14.52 5.66
N GLU A 167 -2.48 13.59 5.96
CA GLU A 167 -1.28 13.86 6.74
C GLU A 167 -0.04 13.98 5.82
N CYS A 168 1.11 14.25 6.44
CA CYS A 168 2.43 14.30 5.82
C CYS A 168 2.70 13.09 4.90
N HIS A 169 3.43 13.30 3.80
CA HIS A 169 3.93 12.20 2.99
C HIS A 169 4.92 11.35 3.77
N LEU A 170 4.78 10.03 3.63
CA LEU A 170 5.65 9.03 4.24
C LEU A 170 6.67 8.45 3.24
N ASP A 171 6.77 9.03 2.03
CA ASP A 171 7.72 8.58 1.01
C ASP A 171 9.16 8.70 1.52
N TYR A 172 9.97 7.67 1.28
CA TYR A 172 11.36 7.58 1.72
C TYR A 172 12.18 8.82 1.32
N VAL A 173 11.88 9.41 0.16
CA VAL A 173 12.55 10.63 -0.34
C VAL A 173 12.41 11.82 0.62
N PHE A 174 11.39 11.81 1.50
CA PHE A 174 11.07 12.90 2.40
C PHE A 174 11.27 12.59 3.90
N LEU A 175 11.81 11.43 4.28
CA LEU A 175 11.93 11.01 5.68
C LEU A 175 12.68 11.97 6.61
N ASN A 176 13.51 12.86 6.07
CA ASN A 176 14.27 13.85 6.83
C ASN A 176 13.65 15.27 6.81
N GLN A 177 12.45 15.42 6.23
CA GLN A 177 11.77 16.72 6.11
C GLN A 177 10.70 16.87 7.19
N LEU A 178 10.70 18.02 7.86
CA LEU A 178 9.87 18.28 9.05
C LEU A 178 8.36 18.34 8.75
N ILE A 179 7.98 18.80 7.55
CA ILE A 179 6.59 18.93 7.09
C ILE A 179 6.57 18.58 5.60
N THR A 180 5.93 17.48 5.27
CA THR A 180 5.88 16.94 3.90
C THR A 180 4.44 16.96 3.39
N GLY A 181 3.67 18.00 3.72
CA GLY A 181 2.28 18.15 3.30
C GLY A 181 1.24 17.81 4.40
N PRO A 182 -0.05 17.68 4.04
CA PRO A 182 -0.57 17.74 2.67
C PRO A 182 -0.43 19.15 2.08
N PHE A 183 -0.16 19.22 0.77
CA PHE A 183 -0.12 20.47 0.03
C PHE A 183 -1.45 20.67 -0.69
N PRO A 184 -2.14 21.80 -0.55
CA PRO A 184 -3.44 22.02 -1.19
C PRO A 184 -3.29 22.37 -2.69
N SER A 185 -2.08 22.61 -3.19
CA SER A 185 -1.84 22.90 -4.60
C SER A 185 -0.48 22.40 -5.09
N ILE A 186 -0.37 22.20 -6.41
CA ILE A 186 0.91 21.87 -7.07
C ILE A 186 1.94 22.97 -6.83
N LYS A 187 1.49 24.23 -6.85
CA LYS A 187 2.33 25.38 -6.56
C LYS A 187 2.96 25.28 -5.17
N GLU A 188 2.17 25.03 -4.14
CA GLU A 188 2.69 24.92 -2.77
C GLU A 188 3.64 23.74 -2.59
N PHE A 189 3.35 22.61 -3.25
CA PHE A 189 4.28 21.48 -3.29
C PHE A 189 5.60 21.87 -3.98
N ASN A 190 5.54 22.52 -5.14
CA ASN A 190 6.73 22.94 -5.90
C ASN A 190 7.56 23.98 -5.14
N ASP A 191 6.91 24.98 -4.54
CA ASP A 191 7.57 26.02 -3.73
C ASP A 191 8.31 25.38 -2.54
N TRP A 192 7.69 24.40 -1.89
CA TRP A 192 8.32 23.64 -0.81
C TRP A 192 9.46 22.74 -1.31
N PHE A 193 9.22 21.94 -2.35
CA PHE A 193 10.17 20.95 -2.86
C PHE A 193 11.44 21.57 -3.42
N THR A 194 11.33 22.77 -3.99
CA THR A 194 12.46 23.46 -4.62
C THR A 194 13.21 24.39 -3.67
N TYR A 195 12.73 24.58 -2.44
CA TYR A 195 13.39 25.43 -1.44
C TYR A 195 14.71 24.81 -0.95
N PRO A 196 15.80 25.59 -0.79
CA PRO A 196 15.94 27.04 -1.04
C PRO A 196 16.42 27.39 -2.45
N SER A 197 16.60 26.38 -3.31
CA SER A 197 17.10 26.52 -4.68
C SER A 197 16.17 27.29 -5.63
N HIS A 198 14.89 27.49 -5.28
CA HIS A 198 13.88 28.25 -6.04
C HIS A 198 13.77 27.86 -7.53
N GLY A 199 14.00 26.58 -7.84
CA GLY A 199 13.83 26.06 -9.19
C GLY A 199 12.40 26.25 -9.68
N LEU A 200 12.24 26.71 -10.93
CA LEU A 200 10.92 26.88 -11.53
C LEU A 200 10.41 25.52 -12.05
N LEU A 201 9.62 24.83 -11.24
CA LEU A 201 8.79 23.73 -11.70
C LEU A 201 7.45 24.30 -12.22
N PRO A 202 6.87 23.71 -13.28
CA PRO A 202 5.59 24.16 -13.79
C PRO A 202 4.45 23.80 -12.84
N ASP A 203 3.60 24.77 -12.52
CA ASP A 203 2.45 24.60 -11.61
C ASP A 203 1.19 24.04 -12.30
N ASN A 204 1.28 23.72 -13.59
CA ASN A 204 0.15 23.28 -14.44
C ASN A 204 0.06 21.75 -14.59
N GLY A 205 0.69 20.99 -13.69
CA GLY A 205 0.60 19.54 -13.68
C GLY A 205 -0.77 19.01 -13.28
N GLU A 206 -0.88 17.69 -13.17
CA GLU A 206 -2.08 17.01 -12.66
C GLU A 206 -1.72 16.23 -11.40
N ILE A 207 -2.58 16.31 -10.37
CA ILE A 207 -2.47 15.48 -9.17
C ILE A 207 -3.02 14.09 -9.51
N LYS A 208 -2.18 13.05 -9.36
CA LYS A 208 -2.52 11.66 -9.67
C LYS A 208 -2.25 10.76 -8.48
N PHE A 209 -3.09 9.74 -8.31
CA PHE A 209 -2.81 8.65 -7.38
C PHE A 209 -1.68 7.76 -7.93
N THR A 210 -0.70 7.46 -7.09
CA THR A 210 0.47 6.65 -7.43
C THR A 210 0.78 5.67 -6.31
N HIS A 211 1.49 4.59 -6.62
CA HIS A 211 1.98 3.63 -5.62
C HIS A 211 3.24 4.14 -4.87
N ALA A 212 3.93 5.15 -5.42
CA ALA A 212 5.27 5.62 -5.02
C ALA A 212 6.42 4.61 -5.22
N GLU A 213 6.24 3.33 -4.87
CA GLU A 213 7.36 2.35 -4.83
C GLU A 213 7.10 1.07 -5.68
N LEU A 214 7.01 1.20 -7.00
CA LEU A 214 6.89 0.04 -7.91
C LEU A 214 8.26 -0.57 -8.21
N GLU A 215 8.82 -1.30 -7.25
CA GLU A 215 10.11 -1.98 -7.36
C GLU A 215 9.95 -3.51 -7.45
N GLN A 216 10.95 -4.20 -8.00
CA GLN A 216 10.88 -5.64 -8.23
C GLN A 216 10.68 -6.46 -6.95
N ARG A 217 11.17 -5.98 -5.79
CA ARG A 217 10.96 -6.62 -4.49
C ARG A 217 9.51 -6.50 -3.96
N ASN A 218 8.78 -5.49 -4.44
CA ASN A 218 7.39 -5.18 -4.08
C ASN A 218 6.39 -5.79 -5.08
N ILE A 219 6.82 -6.75 -5.89
CA ILE A 219 5.99 -7.41 -6.90
C ILE A 219 6.18 -8.90 -6.74
N ILE A 220 5.09 -9.65 -6.54
CA ILE A 220 5.10 -11.12 -6.52
C ILE A 220 4.57 -11.63 -7.86
N VAL A 221 5.25 -12.63 -8.44
CA VAL A 221 4.75 -13.37 -9.60
C VAL A 221 3.91 -14.54 -9.07
N SER A 222 2.59 -14.38 -9.06
CA SER A 222 1.64 -15.34 -8.47
C SER A 222 1.31 -16.52 -9.39
N SER A 223 1.51 -16.37 -10.69
CA SER A 223 1.38 -17.44 -11.69
C SER A 223 2.36 -17.19 -12.83
N PHE A 224 2.80 -18.26 -13.49
CA PHE A 224 3.62 -18.22 -14.71
C PHE A 224 2.83 -18.66 -15.96
N THR A 225 1.57 -19.10 -15.81
CA THR A 225 0.78 -19.62 -16.94
C THR A 225 -0.72 -19.33 -16.78
N PRO A 226 -1.23 -18.21 -17.35
CA PRO A 226 -0.46 -17.08 -17.85
C PRO A 226 0.26 -16.34 -16.73
N VAL A 227 1.30 -15.57 -17.05
CA VAL A 227 2.03 -14.81 -16.02
C VAL A 227 1.13 -13.77 -15.37
N GLN A 228 1.08 -13.77 -14.04
CA GLN A 228 0.28 -12.83 -13.25
C GLN A 228 1.13 -12.23 -12.14
N ILE A 229 0.96 -10.94 -11.92
CA ILE A 229 1.67 -10.22 -10.85
C ILE A 229 0.69 -9.69 -9.81
N VAL A 230 1.17 -9.56 -8.58
CA VAL A 230 0.49 -8.89 -7.47
C VAL A 230 1.45 -7.88 -6.87
N ILE A 231 0.98 -6.64 -6.70
CA ILE A 231 1.76 -5.59 -6.04
C ILE A 231 1.62 -5.77 -4.53
N VAL A 232 2.75 -5.85 -3.84
CA VAL A 232 2.83 -6.05 -2.40
C VAL A 232 3.71 -4.96 -1.79
N ASN A 233 3.24 -4.30 -0.74
CA ASN A 233 4.03 -3.38 0.07
C ASN A 233 3.80 -3.71 1.54
#